data_AF-A0A498P347-F1
#
_entry.id   AF-A0A498P347-F1
#
_cell.length_a   1.000
_cell.length_b   1.000
_cell.length_c   1.000
_cell.angle_alpha   90.00
_cell.angle_beta   90.00
_cell.angle_gamma   90.00
#
_symmetry.space_group_name_H-M   'P 1'
#
loop_
_entity.id
_entity.type
_entity.pdbx_description
1 polymer ?
#
loop_
_entity_poly.entity_id
_entity_poly.type
_entity_poly.pdbx_seq_one_letter_code
_entity_poly.pdbx_strand_id
1 'polypeptide(L)'
;MVDFLAENNLCGQAILRIVSRGNAIIAELLRLSEFIPAVFRLKDKSDQQKYGDIICDFSYFKGPEYYESKLEAKPELQDLDEEFRENNIEILTRFYLAFESVSAYPLPEHRSTALATQAAMLCVCLYFTPSILHTQQAKMREIVDKYFPDNWVISIYMGITVNLVEAWEPYKAAKTALNYTLDTANIKEQAGRYAASVESLRPQVQQLLKEGFLREEIVLDNIPKLLNCLRDCNVAIRWLMLHTAESAYDPNNKRLRQIKDQVINDSKYNPKILFQLLLDTAQFEFILKEVNIKNNNHSLF
;
A
#
# COMPACT_ATOMS: atom_id res chain seq x y z
N MET A 1 15.19 16.85 27.53
CA MET A 1 14.81 16.58 26.13
C MET A 1 14.94 15.07 25.96
N VAL A 2 13.85 14.34 25.77
CA VAL A 2 13.93 12.87 25.61
C VAL A 2 14.60 12.60 24.27
N ASP A 3 15.66 11.82 24.26
CA ASP A 3 16.41 11.50 23.03
C ASP A 3 15.45 10.89 22.00
N PHE A 4 15.46 11.45 20.78
CA PHE A 4 14.58 11.02 19.71
C PHE A 4 14.83 9.56 19.34
N LEU A 5 16.07 9.07 19.51
CA LEU A 5 16.45 7.68 19.23
C LEU A 5 16.37 6.76 20.46
N ALA A 6 15.86 7.25 21.60
CA ALA A 6 15.72 6.42 22.79
C ALA A 6 14.82 5.20 22.54
N GLU A 7 15.11 4.08 23.20
CA GLU A 7 14.34 2.83 23.04
C GLU A 7 12.87 2.98 23.46
N ASN A 8 12.59 3.89 24.40
CA ASN A 8 11.24 4.22 24.84
C ASN A 8 10.50 5.21 23.91
N ASN A 9 11.18 5.74 22.88
CA ASN A 9 10.60 6.65 21.91
C ASN A 9 10.08 5.87 20.69
N LEU A 10 8.84 5.38 20.79
CA LEU A 10 8.19 4.57 19.76
C LEU A 10 8.21 5.23 18.36
N CYS A 11 8.08 6.56 18.30
CA CYS A 11 8.08 7.31 17.04
C CYS A 11 9.46 7.31 16.38
N GLY A 12 10.51 7.58 17.16
CA GLY A 12 11.89 7.54 16.68
C GLY A 12 12.32 6.13 16.28
N GLN A 13 11.92 5.12 17.06
CA GLN A 13 12.16 3.71 16.74
C GLN A 13 11.41 3.27 15.48
N ALA A 14 10.18 3.75 15.27
CA ALA A 14 9.42 3.44 14.05
C ALA A 14 10.06 4.07 12.81
N ILE A 15 10.49 5.33 12.86
CA ILE A 15 11.20 5.99 11.77
C ILE A 15 12.53 5.29 11.50
N LEU A 16 13.30 4.96 12.55
CA LEU A 16 14.55 4.23 12.43
C LEU A 16 14.37 2.88 11.75
N ARG A 17 13.30 2.13 12.10
CA ARG A 17 12.95 0.85 11.46
C ARG A 17 12.54 1.00 10.00
N ILE A 18 11.82 2.06 9.63
CA ILE A 18 11.41 2.29 8.25
C ILE A 18 12.62 2.67 7.40
N VAL A 19 13.45 3.59 7.88
CA VAL A 19 14.69 4.00 7.20
C VAL A 19 15.66 2.83 7.10
N SER A 20 15.80 2.03 8.16
CA SER A 20 16.67 0.85 8.12
C SER A 20 16.17 -0.23 7.15
N ARG A 21 14.86 -0.48 7.11
CA ARG A 21 14.24 -1.39 6.12
C ARG A 21 14.40 -0.87 4.70
N GLY A 22 14.19 0.42 4.47
CA GLY A 22 14.41 1.05 3.17
C GLY A 22 15.85 0.92 2.70
N ASN A 23 16.81 1.21 3.58
CA ASN A 23 18.23 1.04 3.28
C ASN A 23 18.61 -0.43 3.07
N ALA A 24 18.03 -1.36 3.82
CA ALA A 24 18.27 -2.79 3.63
C ALA A 24 17.75 -3.28 2.27
N ILE A 25 16.57 -2.82 1.84
CA ILE A 25 16.01 -3.15 0.53
C ILE A 25 16.86 -2.56 -0.60
N ILE A 26 17.28 -1.30 -0.49
CA ILE A 26 18.17 -0.67 -1.47
C ILE A 26 19.52 -1.41 -1.53
N ALA A 27 20.10 -1.73 -0.38
CA ALA A 27 21.36 -2.47 -0.31
C ALA A 27 21.23 -3.87 -0.93
N GLU A 28 20.11 -4.56 -0.68
CA GLU A 28 19.86 -5.88 -1.27
C GLU A 28 19.61 -5.79 -2.77
N LEU A 29 18.88 -4.78 -3.26
CA LEU A 29 18.71 -4.54 -4.71
C LEU A 29 20.05 -4.26 -5.40
N LEU A 30 20.89 -3.40 -4.81
CA LEU A 30 22.22 -3.12 -5.34
C LEU A 30 23.09 -4.37 -5.36
N ARG A 31 23.11 -5.13 -4.26
CA ARG A 31 23.85 -6.39 -4.16
C ARG A 31 23.36 -7.39 -5.20
N LEU A 32 22.05 -7.63 -5.28
CA LEU A 32 21.49 -8.56 -6.26
C LEU A 32 21.77 -8.13 -7.71
N SER A 33 21.77 -6.82 -8.00
CA SER A 33 22.13 -6.32 -9.34
C SER A 33 23.56 -6.66 -9.77
N GLU A 34 24.50 -6.74 -8.82
CA GLU A 34 25.89 -7.15 -9.04
C GLU A 34 26.05 -8.67 -9.13
N PHE A 35 25.19 -9.43 -8.47
CA PHE A 35 25.29 -10.88 -8.30
C PHE A 35 24.31 -11.69 -9.19
N ILE A 36 23.84 -11.13 -10.30
CA ILE A 36 23.06 -11.88 -11.29
C ILE A 36 23.93 -13.01 -11.87
N PRO A 37 23.61 -14.31 -11.66
CA PRO A 37 24.44 -15.40 -12.17
C PRO A 37 24.53 -15.34 -13.70
N ALA A 38 25.74 -15.58 -14.23
CA ALA A 38 26.02 -15.40 -15.66
C ALA A 38 25.13 -16.28 -16.55
N VAL A 39 24.74 -17.46 -16.06
CA VAL A 39 23.89 -18.44 -16.74
C VAL A 39 22.55 -17.84 -17.18
N PHE A 40 21.97 -16.94 -16.36
CA PHE A 40 20.70 -16.26 -16.66
C PHE A 40 20.84 -15.19 -17.75
N ARG A 41 22.06 -14.76 -18.06
CA ARG A 41 22.32 -13.78 -19.12
C ARG A 41 22.44 -14.43 -20.49
N LEU A 42 22.61 -15.75 -20.55
CA LEU A 42 22.75 -16.54 -21.79
C LEU A 42 23.68 -15.87 -22.82
N LYS A 43 24.83 -15.35 -22.37
CA LYS A 43 25.75 -14.59 -23.24
C LYS A 43 26.56 -15.49 -24.16
N ASP A 44 26.95 -16.65 -23.66
CA ASP A 44 27.78 -17.60 -24.39
C ASP A 44 26.94 -18.62 -25.15
N LYS A 45 27.42 -19.05 -26.33
CA LYS A 45 26.72 -20.04 -27.17
C LYS A 45 26.51 -21.39 -26.46
N SER A 46 27.41 -21.76 -25.55
CA SER A 46 27.28 -22.96 -24.73
C SER A 46 26.05 -22.89 -23.82
N ASP A 47 25.87 -21.76 -23.15
CA ASP A 47 24.78 -21.56 -22.20
C ASP A 47 23.44 -21.44 -22.94
N GLN A 48 23.43 -20.80 -24.11
CA GLN A 48 22.25 -20.76 -24.98
C GLN A 48 21.84 -22.16 -25.44
N GLN A 49 22.80 -23.00 -25.84
CA GLN A 49 22.51 -24.37 -26.27
C GLN A 49 22.06 -25.27 -25.12
N LYS A 50 22.65 -25.10 -23.93
CA LYS A 50 22.35 -25.93 -22.77
C LYS A 50 21.06 -25.51 -22.07
N TYR A 51 20.92 -24.22 -21.75
CA TYR A 51 19.85 -23.71 -20.89
C TYR A 51 18.76 -22.93 -21.62
N GLY A 52 18.93 -22.64 -22.92
CA GLY A 52 17.97 -21.81 -23.68
C GLY A 52 16.57 -22.42 -23.83
N ASP A 53 16.43 -23.72 -23.64
CA ASP A 53 15.13 -24.40 -23.66
C ASP A 53 14.41 -24.37 -22.30
N ILE A 54 15.11 -24.09 -21.19
CA ILE A 54 14.54 -24.06 -19.83
C ILE A 54 14.43 -22.62 -19.28
N ILE A 55 15.37 -21.73 -19.63
CA ILE A 55 15.34 -20.32 -19.20
C ILE A 55 14.47 -19.53 -20.18
N CYS A 56 13.25 -19.25 -19.76
CA CYS A 56 12.32 -18.46 -20.56
C CYS A 56 12.49 -16.94 -20.31
N ASP A 57 12.21 -16.15 -21.34
CA ASP A 57 12.04 -14.71 -21.20
C ASP A 57 10.59 -14.35 -20.81
N PHE A 58 10.26 -13.06 -20.80
CA PHE A 58 8.90 -12.60 -20.48
C PHE A 58 7.80 -13.08 -21.44
N SER A 59 8.14 -13.74 -22.56
CA SER A 59 7.14 -14.35 -23.43
C SER A 59 6.50 -15.60 -22.84
N TYR A 60 7.11 -16.23 -21.82
CA TYR A 60 6.51 -17.33 -21.06
C TYR A 60 5.11 -16.95 -20.56
N PHE A 61 4.97 -15.76 -19.97
CA PHE A 61 3.70 -15.26 -19.43
C PHE A 61 2.60 -15.04 -20.49
N LYS A 62 2.91 -15.13 -21.79
CA LYS A 62 1.92 -14.97 -22.87
C LYS A 62 1.40 -16.31 -23.40
N GLY A 63 2.03 -17.43 -23.04
CA GLY A 63 1.61 -18.76 -23.44
C GLY A 63 2.39 -19.84 -22.68
N PRO A 64 2.16 -19.98 -21.37
CA PRO A 64 2.88 -20.93 -20.52
C PRO A 64 2.77 -22.37 -21.02
N GLU A 65 1.61 -22.75 -21.57
CA GLU A 65 1.32 -24.12 -21.99
C GLU A 65 2.26 -24.61 -23.10
N TYR A 66 2.72 -23.69 -23.96
CA TYR A 66 3.71 -24.01 -25.01
C TYR A 66 5.07 -24.40 -24.42
N TYR A 67 5.51 -23.66 -23.40
CA TYR A 67 6.82 -23.88 -22.77
C TYR A 67 6.78 -25.10 -21.86
N GLU A 68 5.72 -25.26 -21.07
CA GLU A 68 5.52 -26.42 -20.19
C GLU A 68 5.40 -27.72 -20.99
N SER A 69 4.57 -27.75 -22.04
CA SER A 69 4.47 -28.95 -22.89
C SER A 69 5.78 -29.32 -23.59
N LYS A 70 6.62 -28.33 -23.92
CA LYS A 70 7.96 -28.56 -24.49
C LYS A 70 8.93 -29.17 -23.47
N LEU A 71 8.87 -28.74 -22.20
CA LEU A 71 9.65 -29.31 -21.10
C LEU A 71 9.18 -30.73 -20.78
N GLU A 72 7.86 -30.92 -20.64
CA GLU A 72 7.27 -32.22 -20.30
C GLU A 72 7.49 -33.29 -21.37
N ALA A 73 7.58 -32.90 -22.63
CA ALA A 73 7.80 -33.83 -23.73
C ALA A 73 9.20 -34.48 -23.73
N LYS A 74 10.16 -33.95 -22.96
CA LYS A 74 11.56 -34.43 -22.96
C LYS A 74 12.07 -34.66 -21.54
N PRO A 75 12.28 -35.92 -21.11
CA PRO A 75 12.83 -36.22 -19.79
C PRO A 75 14.17 -35.52 -19.51
N GLU A 76 15.03 -35.43 -20.54
CA GLU A 76 16.33 -34.76 -20.46
C GLU A 76 16.22 -33.27 -20.09
N LEU A 77 15.14 -32.60 -20.50
CA LEU A 77 14.91 -31.19 -20.14
C LEU A 77 14.35 -31.06 -18.72
N GLN A 78 13.57 -32.04 -18.25
CA GLN A 78 13.05 -32.05 -16.89
C GLN A 78 14.19 -32.23 -15.88
N ASP A 79 15.07 -33.21 -16.12
CA ASP A 79 16.24 -33.46 -15.27
C ASP A 79 17.14 -32.21 -15.22
N LEU A 80 17.32 -31.55 -16.37
CA LEU A 80 18.12 -30.33 -16.47
C LEU A 80 17.48 -29.13 -15.77
N ASP A 81 16.16 -28.97 -15.88
CA ASP A 81 15.41 -27.91 -15.18
C ASP A 81 15.45 -28.10 -13.66
N GLU A 82 15.31 -29.34 -13.18
CA GLU A 82 15.41 -29.67 -11.76
C GLU A 82 16.81 -29.38 -11.23
N GLU A 83 17.87 -29.87 -11.90
CA GLU A 83 19.27 -29.56 -11.55
C GLU A 83 19.51 -28.04 -11.55
N PHE A 84 18.99 -27.33 -12.55
CA PHE A 84 19.14 -25.89 -12.67
C PHE A 84 18.45 -25.15 -11.52
N ARG A 85 17.23 -25.57 -11.17
CA ARG A 85 16.45 -25.02 -10.08
C ARG A 85 17.17 -25.22 -8.76
N GLU A 86 17.59 -26.44 -8.42
CA GLU A 86 18.29 -26.74 -7.17
C GLU A 86 19.53 -25.86 -6.97
N ASN A 87 20.30 -25.65 -8.04
CA ASN A 87 21.52 -24.85 -7.99
C ASN A 87 21.27 -23.34 -7.86
N ASN A 88 20.10 -22.84 -8.25
CA ASN A 88 19.82 -21.40 -8.32
C ASN A 88 18.64 -20.94 -7.44
N ILE A 89 17.97 -21.86 -6.73
CA ILE A 89 16.76 -21.53 -5.97
C ILE A 89 17.05 -20.48 -4.90
N GLU A 90 18.18 -20.57 -4.20
CA GLU A 90 18.53 -19.63 -3.13
C GLU A 90 18.64 -18.19 -3.65
N ILE A 91 19.32 -17.98 -4.80
CA ILE A 91 19.46 -16.65 -5.39
C ILE A 91 18.14 -16.15 -5.98
N LEU A 92 17.35 -17.02 -6.60
CA LEU A 92 16.02 -16.68 -7.12
C LEU A 92 15.06 -16.27 -6.00
N THR A 93 15.07 -16.99 -4.87
CA THR A 93 14.30 -16.64 -3.67
C THR A 93 14.70 -15.26 -3.16
N ARG A 94 16.00 -14.90 -3.16
CA ARG A 94 16.43 -13.56 -2.75
C ARG A 94 15.91 -12.46 -3.68
N PHE A 95 15.95 -12.66 -5.00
CA PHE A 95 15.34 -11.74 -5.96
C PHE A 95 13.85 -11.59 -5.72
N TYR A 96 13.13 -12.70 -5.56
CA TYR A 96 11.70 -12.70 -5.28
C TYR A 96 11.37 -11.89 -4.01
N LEU A 97 12.02 -12.18 -2.89
CA LEU A 97 11.80 -11.48 -1.62
C LEU A 97 12.14 -9.99 -1.72
N ALA A 98 13.18 -9.62 -2.47
CA ALA A 98 13.52 -8.23 -2.71
C ALA A 98 12.40 -7.51 -3.49
N PHE A 99 11.90 -8.08 -4.59
CA PHE A 99 10.82 -7.48 -5.37
C PHE A 99 9.49 -7.45 -4.60
N GLU A 100 9.17 -8.49 -3.84
CA GLU A 100 8.02 -8.52 -2.94
C GLU A 100 8.10 -7.40 -1.90
N SER A 101 9.27 -7.18 -1.30
CA SER A 101 9.48 -6.11 -0.32
C SER A 101 9.32 -4.71 -0.90
N VAL A 102 9.55 -4.54 -2.21
CA VAL A 102 9.29 -3.29 -2.94
C VAL A 102 7.78 -3.08 -3.16
N SER A 103 7.01 -4.15 -3.37
CA SER A 103 5.55 -4.08 -3.53
C SER A 103 4.80 -3.63 -2.26
N ALA A 104 5.47 -3.74 -1.10
CA ALA A 104 5.00 -3.18 0.17
C ALA A 104 5.02 -1.64 0.20
N TYR A 105 5.66 -0.98 -0.76
CA TYR A 105 5.64 0.48 -0.88
C TYR A 105 4.39 0.94 -1.64
N PRO A 106 3.57 1.80 -1.02
CA PRO A 106 2.33 2.30 -1.62
C PRO A 106 2.60 3.31 -2.75
N LEU A 107 1.67 3.37 -3.71
CA LEU A 107 1.67 4.34 -4.81
C LEU A 107 1.80 5.79 -4.28
N PRO A 108 2.43 6.73 -5.01
CA PRO A 108 2.58 8.11 -4.57
C PRO A 108 1.27 8.78 -4.15
N GLU A 109 0.19 8.43 -4.85
CA GLU A 109 -1.18 8.89 -4.63
C GLU A 109 -1.81 8.40 -3.31
N HIS A 110 -1.20 7.39 -2.67
CA HIS A 110 -1.64 6.77 -1.42
C HIS A 110 -0.78 7.22 -0.23
N ARG A 111 0.11 8.21 -0.45
CA ARG A 111 1.08 8.68 0.52
C ARG A 111 0.47 9.04 1.88
N SER A 112 -0.69 9.70 1.90
CA SER A 112 -1.36 10.09 3.14
C SER A 112 -1.80 8.87 3.97
N THR A 113 -2.34 7.84 3.32
CA THR A 113 -2.68 6.57 3.96
C THR A 113 -1.42 5.80 4.40
N ALA A 114 -0.39 5.78 3.54
CA ALA A 114 0.89 5.14 3.84
C ALA A 114 1.58 5.71 5.08
N LEU A 115 1.54 7.02 5.21
CA LEU A 115 2.16 7.75 6.30
C LEU A 115 1.21 7.91 7.49
N ALA A 116 -0.01 7.36 7.47
CA ALA A 116 -1.03 7.62 8.49
C ALA A 116 -0.54 7.29 9.91
N THR A 117 0.20 6.19 10.09
CA THR A 117 0.78 5.83 11.39
C THR A 117 1.83 6.85 11.84
N GLN A 118 2.70 7.31 10.93
CA GLN A 118 3.68 8.36 11.24
C GLN A 118 3.01 9.69 11.52
N ALA A 119 1.96 10.03 10.77
CA ALA A 119 1.19 11.25 10.93
C ALA A 119 0.49 11.28 12.31
N ALA A 120 -0.11 10.17 12.74
CA ALA A 120 -0.67 10.01 14.07
C ALA A 120 0.36 10.20 15.17
N MET A 121 1.50 9.52 15.07
CA MET A 121 2.64 9.67 15.97
C MET A 121 3.14 11.11 16.04
N LEU A 122 3.30 11.75 14.89
CA LEU A 122 3.75 13.14 14.77
C LEU A 122 2.75 14.11 15.41
N CYS A 123 1.44 13.91 15.20
CA CYS A 123 0.40 14.71 15.83
C CYS A 123 0.54 14.71 17.36
N VAL A 124 0.78 13.53 17.96
CA VAL A 124 1.01 13.40 19.41
C VAL A 124 2.33 14.09 19.80
N CYS A 125 3.42 13.86 19.07
CA CYS A 125 4.72 14.46 19.34
C CYS A 125 4.70 16.00 19.31
N LEU A 126 3.90 16.61 18.44
CA LEU A 126 3.80 18.07 18.32
C LEU A 126 3.30 18.74 19.61
N TYR A 127 2.46 18.07 20.40
CA TYR A 127 2.01 18.60 21.69
C TYR A 127 3.13 18.67 22.74
N PHE A 128 4.20 17.89 22.57
CA PHE A 128 5.40 18.01 23.42
C PHE A 128 6.34 19.14 22.97
N THR A 129 6.08 19.74 21.80
CA THR A 129 6.84 20.89 21.30
C THR A 129 5.88 22.01 20.86
N PRO A 130 5.12 22.62 21.80
CA PRO A 130 4.04 23.57 21.48
C PRO A 130 4.53 24.82 20.74
N SER A 131 5.82 25.17 20.85
CA SER A 131 6.42 26.26 20.08
C SER A 131 6.29 26.06 18.57
N ILE A 132 6.37 24.80 18.09
CA ILE A 132 6.18 24.48 16.66
C ILE A 132 4.73 24.80 16.26
N LEU A 133 3.76 24.31 17.04
CA LEU A 133 2.34 24.51 16.80
C LEU A 133 1.92 26.00 16.84
N HIS A 134 2.51 26.80 17.73
CA HIS A 134 2.17 28.23 17.87
C HIS A 134 2.91 29.16 16.90
N THR A 135 4.22 28.96 16.72
CA THR A 135 5.11 30.02 16.17
C THR A 135 5.82 29.62 14.87
N GLN A 136 6.07 28.33 14.63
CA GLN A 136 6.93 27.89 13.52
C GLN A 136 6.11 27.62 12.25
N GLN A 137 5.65 28.69 11.59
CA GLN A 137 4.77 28.61 10.41
C GLN A 137 5.34 27.77 9.27
N ALA A 138 6.61 27.98 8.90
CA ALA A 138 7.24 27.24 7.81
C ALA A 138 7.32 25.73 8.09
N LYS A 139 7.70 25.34 9.32
CA LYS A 139 7.77 23.93 9.71
C LYS A 139 6.38 23.30 9.78
N MET A 140 5.39 23.99 10.35
CA MET A 140 4.01 23.47 10.36
C MET A 140 3.46 23.29 8.96
N ARG A 141 3.77 24.20 8.03
CA ARG A 141 3.38 24.05 6.63
C ARG A 141 4.00 22.82 5.99
N GLU A 142 5.31 22.62 6.13
CA GLU A 142 5.99 21.42 5.63
C GLU A 142 5.40 20.13 6.22
N ILE A 143 5.08 20.14 7.52
CA ILE A 143 4.44 19.01 8.20
C ILE A 143 3.06 18.73 7.60
N VAL A 144 2.21 19.75 7.46
CA VAL A 144 0.86 19.59 6.92
C VAL A 144 0.90 19.13 5.47
N ASP A 145 1.70 19.77 4.62
CA ASP A 145 1.81 19.42 3.20
C ASP A 145 2.32 17.98 3.01
N LYS A 146 3.13 17.47 3.96
CA LYS A 146 3.67 16.11 3.90
C LYS A 146 2.73 15.04 4.48
N TYR A 147 2.12 15.30 5.62
CA TYR A 147 1.43 14.28 6.43
C TYR A 147 -0.09 14.44 6.45
N PHE A 148 -0.60 15.64 6.20
CA PHE A 148 -2.02 15.99 6.28
C PHE A 148 -2.53 16.76 5.04
N PRO A 149 -2.13 16.43 3.79
CA PRO A 149 -2.54 17.21 2.62
C PRO A 149 -4.03 17.04 2.26
N ASP A 150 -4.61 15.89 2.64
CA ASP A 150 -5.97 15.43 2.33
C ASP A 150 -6.69 14.87 3.58
N ASN A 151 -6.02 14.80 4.73
CA ASN A 151 -6.52 14.20 5.96
C ASN A 151 -6.52 15.23 7.09
N TRP A 152 -7.71 15.65 7.54
CA TRP A 152 -7.88 16.47 8.75
C TRP A 152 -8.58 15.71 9.88
N VAL A 153 -9.14 14.53 9.59
CA VAL A 153 -9.56 13.57 10.60
C VAL A 153 -8.59 12.39 10.58
N ILE A 154 -7.92 12.15 11.71
CA ILE A 154 -6.92 11.08 11.83
C ILE A 154 -7.32 10.08 12.90
N SER A 155 -6.85 8.84 12.78
CA SER A 155 -6.95 7.84 13.84
C SER A 155 -5.60 7.71 14.52
N ILE A 156 -5.57 7.89 15.85
CA ILE A 156 -4.34 7.82 16.64
C ILE A 156 -4.09 6.40 17.14
N TYR A 157 -5.08 5.80 17.81
CA TYR A 157 -4.94 4.46 18.40
C TYR A 157 -6.31 3.88 18.76
N MET A 158 -6.51 2.57 18.55
CA MET A 158 -7.68 1.81 19.01
C MET A 158 -9.05 2.48 18.75
N GLY A 159 -9.25 3.04 17.56
CA GLY A 159 -10.51 3.70 17.19
C GLY A 159 -10.66 5.13 17.71
N ILE A 160 -9.70 5.65 18.48
CA ILE A 160 -9.65 7.07 18.85
C ILE A 160 -9.34 7.88 17.59
N THR A 161 -10.28 8.75 17.24
CA THR A 161 -10.14 9.71 16.14
C THR A 161 -9.90 11.11 16.71
N VAL A 162 -9.14 11.92 15.97
CA VAL A 162 -8.89 13.32 16.28
C VAL A 162 -9.15 14.16 15.05
N ASN A 163 -9.99 15.18 15.22
CA ASN A 163 -10.21 16.21 14.23
C ASN A 163 -9.17 17.32 14.42
N LEU A 164 -8.23 17.43 13.50
CA LEU A 164 -7.15 18.40 13.55
C LEU A 164 -7.66 19.84 13.51
N VAL A 165 -8.83 20.08 12.90
CA VAL A 165 -9.44 21.43 12.86
C VAL A 165 -9.75 21.92 14.26
N GLU A 166 -10.25 21.05 15.14
CA GLU A 166 -10.53 21.36 16.54
C GLU A 166 -9.26 21.32 17.38
N ALA A 167 -8.50 20.23 17.24
CA ALA A 167 -7.34 19.96 18.06
C ALA A 167 -6.23 21.02 17.88
N TRP A 168 -6.17 21.64 16.70
CA TRP A 168 -5.20 22.69 16.38
C TRP A 168 -5.76 24.12 16.40
N GLU A 169 -7.05 24.30 16.71
CA GLU A 169 -7.69 25.63 16.76
C GLU A 169 -6.96 26.66 17.64
N PRO A 170 -6.43 26.33 18.84
CA PRO A 170 -5.70 27.32 19.67
C PRO A 170 -4.27 27.59 19.18
N TYR A 171 -3.78 26.86 18.18
CA TYR A 171 -2.39 26.90 17.73
C TYR A 171 -2.25 27.61 16.39
N LYS A 172 -1.82 28.88 16.41
CA LYS A 172 -1.80 29.77 15.24
C LYS A 172 -1.07 29.18 14.02
N ALA A 173 0.17 28.70 14.16
CA ALA A 173 0.93 28.18 13.03
C ALA A 173 0.31 26.89 12.45
N ALA A 174 -0.18 26.00 13.32
CA ALA A 174 -0.84 24.77 12.91
C ALA A 174 -2.17 25.02 12.20
N LYS A 175 -3.02 25.89 12.76
CA LYS A 175 -4.29 26.32 12.16
C LYS A 175 -4.09 26.95 10.79
N THR A 176 -3.10 27.83 10.65
CA THR A 176 -2.79 28.47 9.34
C THR A 176 -2.29 27.46 8.32
N ALA A 177 -1.44 26.51 8.71
CA ALA A 177 -0.95 25.46 7.81
C ALA A 177 -2.09 24.57 7.31
N LEU A 178 -3.01 24.17 8.20
CA LEU A 178 -4.14 23.29 7.88
C LEU A 178 -5.18 23.92 6.94
N ASN A 179 -5.22 25.25 6.82
CA ASN A 179 -6.20 25.92 5.95
C ASN A 179 -6.07 25.52 4.46
N TYR A 180 -4.87 25.13 4.00
CA TYR A 180 -4.70 24.64 2.63
C TYR A 180 -5.39 23.29 2.42
N THR A 181 -5.25 22.38 3.38
CA THR A 181 -5.96 21.10 3.41
C THR A 181 -7.48 21.31 3.44
N LEU A 182 -7.94 22.30 4.19
CA LEU A 182 -9.36 22.62 4.38
C LEU A 182 -9.91 23.59 3.32
N ASP A 183 -9.16 23.89 2.26
CA ASP A 183 -9.64 24.72 1.18
C ASP A 183 -10.82 24.03 0.48
N THR A 184 -11.87 24.78 0.16
CA THR A 184 -13.10 24.24 -0.44
C THR A 184 -12.83 23.52 -1.76
N ALA A 185 -11.86 23.98 -2.56
CA ALA A 185 -11.49 23.31 -3.80
C ALA A 185 -10.77 21.99 -3.52
N ASN A 186 -9.86 21.95 -2.55
CA ASN A 186 -9.17 20.72 -2.15
C ASN A 186 -10.14 19.69 -1.58
N ILE A 187 -11.05 20.09 -0.67
CA ILE A 187 -12.08 19.18 -0.13
C ILE A 187 -12.91 18.57 -1.25
N LYS A 188 -13.34 19.40 -2.22
CA LYS A 188 -14.13 18.95 -3.37
C LYS A 188 -13.34 17.98 -4.25
N GLU A 189 -12.07 18.27 -4.51
CA GLU A 189 -11.18 17.40 -5.28
C GLU A 189 -11.02 16.04 -4.61
N GLN A 190 -10.67 16.00 -3.31
CA GLN A 190 -10.48 14.74 -2.59
C GLN A 190 -11.79 13.95 -2.48
N ALA A 191 -12.89 14.60 -2.12
CA ALA A 191 -14.19 13.95 -2.03
C ALA A 191 -14.64 13.40 -3.40
N GLY A 192 -14.48 14.18 -4.47
CA GLY A 192 -14.78 13.75 -5.83
C GLY A 192 -13.90 12.59 -6.32
N ARG A 193 -12.61 12.59 -5.95
CA ARG A 193 -11.69 11.48 -6.22
C ARG A 193 -12.20 10.19 -5.59
N TYR A 194 -12.54 10.21 -4.31
CA TYR A 194 -13.06 9.02 -3.63
C TYR A 194 -14.44 8.59 -4.12
N ALA A 195 -15.30 9.52 -4.57
CA ALA A 195 -16.55 9.18 -5.25
C ALA A 195 -16.28 8.36 -6.52
N ALA A 196 -15.38 8.83 -7.39
CA ALA A 196 -15.01 8.15 -8.61
C ALA A 196 -14.35 6.78 -8.33
N SER A 197 -13.48 6.71 -7.31
CA SER A 197 -12.89 5.44 -6.88
C SER A 197 -13.95 4.44 -6.45
N VAL A 198 -14.91 4.82 -5.60
CA VAL A 198 -15.99 3.91 -5.17
C VAL A 198 -16.86 3.47 -6.34
N GLU A 199 -17.18 4.38 -7.27
CA GLU A 199 -17.97 4.09 -8.47
C GLU A 199 -17.28 3.06 -9.38
N SER A 200 -15.95 3.10 -9.47
CA SER A 200 -15.17 2.14 -10.25
C SER A 200 -14.87 0.83 -9.51
N LEU A 201 -14.50 0.89 -8.22
CA LEU A 201 -14.03 -0.26 -7.45
C LEU A 201 -15.17 -1.23 -7.13
N ARG A 202 -16.35 -0.71 -6.83
CA ARG A 202 -17.51 -1.54 -6.47
C ARG A 202 -17.85 -2.60 -7.52
N PRO A 203 -18.12 -2.26 -8.80
CA PRO A 203 -18.41 -3.27 -9.81
C PRO A 203 -17.22 -4.20 -10.06
N GLN A 204 -15.99 -3.69 -9.94
CA GLN A 204 -14.78 -4.47 -10.12
C GLN A 204 -14.65 -5.57 -9.05
N VAL A 205 -14.75 -5.23 -7.76
CA VAL A 205 -14.68 -6.21 -6.67
C VAL A 205 -15.85 -7.20 -6.77
N GLN A 206 -17.06 -6.72 -7.06
CA GLN A 206 -18.22 -7.60 -7.23
C GLN A 206 -18.07 -8.57 -8.40
N GLN A 207 -17.41 -8.16 -9.49
CA GLN A 207 -17.08 -9.04 -10.60
C GLN A 207 -16.02 -10.08 -10.21
N LEU A 208 -14.97 -9.65 -9.50
CA LEU A 208 -13.93 -10.56 -9.01
C LEU A 208 -14.50 -11.62 -8.06
N LEU A 209 -15.48 -11.27 -7.23
CA LEU A 209 -16.14 -12.20 -6.31
C LEU A 209 -17.11 -13.19 -6.97
N LYS A 210 -17.41 -13.05 -8.27
CA LYS A 210 -18.23 -14.05 -8.97
C LYS A 210 -17.50 -15.38 -9.08
N GLU A 211 -18.27 -16.47 -9.06
CA GLU A 211 -17.72 -17.82 -9.16
C GLU A 211 -16.79 -17.96 -10.37
N GLY A 212 -15.59 -18.45 -10.10
CA GLY A 212 -14.59 -18.76 -11.11
C GLY A 212 -13.60 -17.66 -11.48
N PHE A 213 -13.74 -16.42 -10.99
CA PHE A 213 -12.77 -15.34 -11.26
C PHE A 213 -11.58 -15.31 -10.29
N LEU A 214 -11.71 -15.92 -9.11
CA LEU A 214 -10.64 -16.04 -8.11
C LEU A 214 -10.23 -17.51 -7.94
N ARG A 215 -10.01 -18.22 -9.07
CA ARG A 215 -9.33 -19.52 -9.06
C ARG A 215 -7.83 -19.30 -8.98
N GLU A 216 -7.13 -20.28 -8.43
CA GLU A 216 -5.69 -20.23 -8.17
C GLU A 216 -4.87 -19.79 -9.39
N GLU A 217 -5.07 -20.45 -10.54
CA GLU A 217 -4.43 -20.14 -11.82
C GLU A 217 -4.60 -18.65 -12.23
N ILE A 218 -5.84 -18.15 -12.20
CA ILE A 218 -6.17 -16.77 -12.62
C ILE A 218 -5.61 -15.75 -11.63
N VAL A 219 -5.57 -16.08 -10.34
CA VAL A 219 -5.05 -15.21 -9.29
C VAL A 219 -3.55 -15.03 -9.45
N LEU A 220 -2.79 -16.11 -9.65
CA LEU A 220 -1.34 -16.08 -9.82
C LEU A 220 -0.91 -15.19 -11.00
N ASP A 221 -1.62 -15.28 -12.13
CA ASP A 221 -1.36 -14.46 -13.32
C ASP A 221 -1.68 -12.97 -13.13
N ASN A 222 -2.50 -12.62 -12.12
CA ASN A 222 -3.03 -11.28 -11.94
C ASN A 222 -2.71 -10.65 -10.57
N ILE A 223 -1.80 -11.23 -9.77
CA ILE A 223 -1.47 -10.77 -8.41
C ILE A 223 -1.28 -9.25 -8.33
N PRO A 224 -0.45 -8.59 -9.17
CA PRO A 224 -0.20 -7.16 -9.03
C PRO A 224 -1.48 -6.33 -9.19
N LYS A 225 -2.34 -6.71 -10.13
CA LYS A 225 -3.62 -6.02 -10.41
C LYS A 225 -4.61 -6.23 -9.26
N LEU A 226 -4.68 -7.44 -8.71
CA LEU A 226 -5.56 -7.79 -7.60
C LEU A 226 -5.15 -7.06 -6.31
N LEU A 227 -3.85 -7.03 -6.00
CA LEU A 227 -3.30 -6.31 -4.85
C LEU A 227 -3.48 -4.79 -4.97
N ASN A 228 -3.34 -4.23 -6.18
CA ASN A 228 -3.62 -2.82 -6.41
C ASN A 228 -5.11 -2.50 -6.16
N CYS A 229 -6.03 -3.28 -6.73
CA CYS A 229 -7.46 -3.11 -6.48
C CYS A 229 -7.81 -3.21 -4.99
N LEU A 230 -7.23 -4.18 -4.28
CA LEU A 230 -7.40 -4.33 -2.83
C LEU A 230 -6.88 -3.11 -2.06
N ARG A 231 -5.71 -2.58 -2.46
CA ARG A 231 -5.12 -1.38 -1.85
C ARG A 231 -6.01 -0.16 -2.07
N ASP A 232 -6.50 0.04 -3.29
CA ASP A 232 -7.38 1.14 -3.65
C ASP A 232 -8.69 1.10 -2.85
N CYS A 233 -9.28 -0.09 -2.69
CA CYS A 233 -10.46 -0.30 -1.84
C CYS A 233 -10.18 0.13 -0.39
N ASN A 234 -9.10 -0.38 0.20
CA ASN A 234 -8.75 -0.06 1.58
C ASN A 234 -8.49 1.43 1.80
N VAL A 235 -7.84 2.10 0.86
CA VAL A 235 -7.60 3.55 0.92
C VAL A 235 -8.90 4.34 0.84
N ALA A 236 -9.77 4.02 -0.12
CA ALA A 236 -11.06 4.69 -0.28
C ALA A 236 -11.99 4.48 0.93
N ILE A 237 -12.10 3.23 1.41
CA ILE A 237 -12.92 2.89 2.58
C ILE A 237 -12.41 3.65 3.80
N ARG A 238 -11.11 3.60 4.08
CA ARG A 238 -10.52 4.27 5.23
C ARG A 238 -10.80 5.77 5.21
N TRP A 239 -10.54 6.44 4.09
CA TRP A 239 -10.71 7.89 4.01
C TRP A 239 -12.17 8.29 4.21
N LEU A 240 -13.10 7.60 3.54
CA LEU A 240 -14.54 7.88 3.67
C LEU A 240 -15.04 7.60 5.08
N MET A 241 -14.67 6.47 5.70
CA MET A 241 -15.08 6.16 7.07
C MET A 241 -14.60 7.21 8.07
N LEU A 242 -13.35 7.69 7.95
CA LEU A 242 -12.82 8.70 8.85
C LEU A 242 -13.52 10.06 8.66
N HIS A 243 -13.67 10.52 7.42
CA HIS A 243 -14.15 11.87 7.15
C HIS A 243 -15.69 12.01 7.19
N THR A 244 -16.44 10.90 7.25
CA THR A 244 -17.90 10.92 7.46
C THR A 244 -18.34 10.46 8.85
N ALA A 245 -17.42 9.95 9.69
CA ALA A 245 -17.72 9.50 11.06
C ALA A 245 -18.36 10.62 11.89
N GLU A 246 -19.51 10.35 12.50
CA GLU A 246 -20.19 11.32 13.37
C GLU A 246 -19.36 11.68 14.60
N SER A 247 -18.67 10.71 15.18
CA SER A 247 -17.80 10.91 16.35
C SER A 247 -16.60 11.82 16.10
N ALA A 248 -16.25 12.08 14.84
CA ALA A 248 -15.11 12.91 14.48
C ALA A 248 -15.45 14.41 14.38
N TYR A 249 -16.69 14.83 14.56
CA TYR A 249 -17.09 16.23 14.42
C TYR A 249 -18.02 16.65 15.57
N ASP A 250 -17.67 17.72 16.28
CA ASP A 250 -18.60 18.33 17.25
C ASP A 250 -19.83 18.90 16.52
N PRO A 251 -21.05 18.39 16.80
CA PRO A 251 -22.28 18.87 16.17
C PRO A 251 -22.60 20.34 16.50
N ASN A 252 -22.04 20.89 17.57
CA ASN A 252 -22.24 22.29 17.93
C ASN A 252 -21.38 23.24 17.09
N ASN A 253 -20.29 22.75 16.51
CA ASN A 253 -19.38 23.56 15.71
C ASN A 253 -19.88 23.71 14.27
N LYS A 254 -20.32 24.93 13.89
CA LYS A 254 -20.87 25.23 12.56
C LYS A 254 -19.86 24.98 11.43
N ARG A 255 -18.57 25.32 11.63
CA ARG A 255 -17.53 25.16 10.58
C ARG A 255 -17.29 23.69 10.27
N LEU A 256 -17.24 22.85 11.30
CA LEU A 256 -17.05 21.41 11.17
C LEU A 256 -18.20 20.72 10.46
N ARG A 257 -19.44 21.11 10.80
CA ARG A 257 -20.62 20.64 10.09
C ARG A 257 -20.56 20.97 8.59
N GLN A 258 -20.19 22.21 8.24
CA GLN A 258 -20.06 22.60 6.84
C GLN A 258 -18.99 21.79 6.09
N ILE A 259 -17.85 21.53 6.70
CA ILE A 259 -16.79 20.68 6.12
C ILE A 259 -17.32 19.26 5.91
N LYS A 260 -17.96 18.68 6.93
CA LYS A 260 -18.53 17.33 6.86
C LYS A 260 -19.63 17.24 5.79
N ASP A 261 -20.54 18.20 5.74
CA ASP A 261 -21.63 18.25 4.76
C ASP A 261 -21.06 18.35 3.35
N GLN A 262 -20.01 19.16 3.14
CA GLN A 262 -19.31 19.22 1.87
C GLN A 262 -18.72 17.86 1.49
N VAL A 263 -18.00 17.19 2.40
CA VAL A 263 -17.46 15.85 2.15
C VAL A 263 -18.57 14.88 1.75
N ILE A 264 -19.67 14.83 2.50
CA ILE A 264 -20.79 13.92 2.23
C ILE A 264 -21.38 14.16 0.84
N ASN A 265 -21.61 15.43 0.48
CA ASN A 265 -22.21 15.80 -0.80
C ASN A 265 -21.27 15.52 -1.97
N ASP A 266 -20.03 16.01 -1.91
CA ASP A 266 -19.06 15.92 -3.00
C ASP A 266 -18.58 14.47 -3.21
N SER A 267 -18.53 13.67 -2.14
CA SER A 267 -18.20 12.24 -2.24
C SER A 267 -19.38 11.34 -2.67
N LYS A 268 -20.58 11.92 -2.82
CA LYS A 268 -21.84 11.20 -3.02
C LYS A 268 -22.02 10.07 -2.00
N TYR A 269 -21.66 10.35 -0.74
CA TYR A 269 -21.56 9.35 0.30
C TYR A 269 -22.89 8.62 0.50
N ASN A 270 -22.82 7.28 0.53
CA ASN A 270 -23.94 6.43 0.89
C ASN A 270 -23.46 5.34 1.85
N PRO A 271 -23.95 5.29 3.11
CA PRO A 271 -23.46 4.37 4.12
C PRO A 271 -23.69 2.90 3.74
N LYS A 272 -24.77 2.59 3.01
CA LYS A 272 -25.05 1.22 2.56
C LYS A 272 -24.06 0.77 1.48
N ILE A 273 -23.72 1.67 0.55
CA ILE A 273 -22.76 1.38 -0.51
C ILE A 273 -21.37 1.20 0.08
N LEU A 274 -20.94 2.08 0.97
CA LEU A 274 -19.64 1.96 1.64
C LEU A 274 -19.56 0.68 2.47
N PHE A 275 -20.60 0.34 3.22
CA PHE A 275 -20.65 -0.89 3.99
C PHE A 275 -20.59 -2.14 3.10
N GLN A 276 -21.32 -2.16 1.98
CA GLN A 276 -21.24 -3.25 1.03
C GLN A 276 -19.83 -3.38 0.44
N LEU A 277 -19.20 -2.26 0.05
CA LEU A 277 -17.83 -2.27 -0.46
C LEU A 277 -16.85 -2.81 0.59
N LEU A 278 -17.03 -2.46 1.87
CA LEU A 278 -16.22 -3.01 2.97
C LEU A 278 -16.38 -4.54 3.08
N LEU A 279 -17.61 -5.05 3.02
CA LEU A 279 -17.88 -6.49 3.08
C LEU A 279 -17.28 -7.22 1.86
N ASP A 280 -17.52 -6.69 0.66
CA ASP A 280 -17.00 -7.25 -0.59
C ASP A 280 -15.45 -7.24 -0.57
N THR A 281 -14.83 -6.16 -0.09
CA THR A 281 -13.38 -6.04 0.04
C THR A 281 -12.82 -7.04 1.06
N ALA A 282 -13.48 -7.22 2.20
CA ALA A 282 -13.07 -8.18 3.22
C ALA A 282 -13.15 -9.64 2.72
N GLN A 283 -14.22 -9.96 1.98
CA GLN A 283 -14.36 -11.27 1.34
C GLN A 283 -13.28 -11.48 0.27
N PHE A 284 -13.02 -10.45 -0.55
CA PHE A 284 -11.98 -10.49 -1.57
C PHE A 284 -10.59 -10.72 -0.96
N GLU A 285 -10.26 -9.99 0.11
CA GLU A 285 -9.01 -10.16 0.85
C GLU A 285 -8.88 -11.58 1.44
N PHE A 286 -9.95 -12.11 2.02
CA PHE A 286 -9.98 -13.46 2.57
C PHE A 286 -9.68 -14.52 1.50
N ILE A 287 -10.35 -14.44 0.35
CA ILE A 287 -10.14 -15.39 -0.75
C ILE A 287 -8.71 -15.29 -1.30
N LEU A 288 -8.19 -14.08 -1.50
CA LEU A 288 -6.81 -13.90 -1.95
C LEU A 288 -5.79 -14.50 -0.97
N LYS A 289 -6.01 -14.32 0.35
CA LYS A 289 -5.15 -14.92 1.38
C LYS A 289 -5.20 -16.45 1.36
N GLU A 290 -6.38 -17.03 1.23
CA GLU A 290 -6.55 -18.50 1.15
C GLU A 290 -5.79 -19.09 -0.06
N VAL A 291 -5.86 -18.45 -1.22
CA VAL A 291 -5.10 -18.87 -2.42
C VAL A 291 -3.59 -18.76 -2.19
N ASN A 292 -3.12 -17.67 -1.56
CA ASN A 292 -1.70 -17.48 -1.29
C ASN A 292 -1.14 -18.47 -0.24
N ILE A 293 -1.94 -18.79 0.78
CA ILE A 293 -1.57 -19.78 1.82
C ILE A 293 -1.51 -21.19 1.25
N LYS A 294 -2.42 -21.57 0.34
CA LYS A 294 -2.38 -22.88 -0.34
C LYS A 294 -1.11 -23.04 -1.19
N ASN A 295 -0.70 -21.99 -1.90
CA ASN A 295 0.55 -21.98 -2.66
C ASN A 295 1.81 -22.08 -1.78
N ASN A 296 1.85 -21.41 -0.63
CA ASN A 296 2.97 -21.55 0.32
C ASN A 296 3.04 -22.95 0.95
N ASN A 297 1.92 -23.69 1.00
CA ASN A 297 1.91 -25.08 1.45
C ASN A 297 2.21 -26.09 0.35
N HIS A 298 2.01 -25.74 -0.93
CA HIS A 298 2.40 -26.58 -2.09
C HIS A 298 3.83 -26.35 -2.55
N SER A 299 4.50 -25.28 -2.10
CA SER A 299 5.94 -25.05 -2.31
C SER A 299 6.84 -25.71 -1.25
N LEU A 300 6.25 -26.53 -0.37
CA LEU A 300 6.94 -27.33 0.66
C LEU A 300 6.80 -28.86 0.46
N PHE A 301 6.35 -29.30 -0.72
CA PHE A 301 6.40 -30.71 -1.14
C PHE A 301 7.01 -30.84 -2.52
#